data_AF-A0A534W6T7-F1
#
_entry.id   AF-A0A534W6T7-F1
#
_cell.length_a   1.000
_cell.length_b   1.000
_cell.length_c   1.000
_cell.angle_alpha   90.00
_cell.angle_beta   90.00
_cell.angle_gamma   90.00
#
_symmetry.space_group_name_H-M   'P 1'
#
loop_
_entity.id
_entity.type
_entity.pdbx_description
1 polymer ?
#
loop_
_entity_poly.entity_id
_entity_poly.type
_entity_poly.pdbx_seq_one_letter_code
_entity_poly.pdbx_strand_id
1 'polypeptide(L)'
;MAEKIRAESAPITRSRLRATVEEPVTSMSPPGAWLVLLATLPGDDLKLAEGVANEKLRAARDQGRVSTVSIYKTRLRGRYVVVLGEPAGRSAALAAAAEARRRNLSADAFAEADGGWELIGNAPFPTETRSASSNRDADRL
;
A
#
# COMPACT_ATOMS: atom_id res chain seq x y z
N MET A 1 -2.28 -5.69 55.43
CA MET A 1 -3.12 -4.70 54.73
C MET A 1 -2.36 -3.38 54.68
N ALA A 2 -2.46 -2.68 53.55
CA ALA A 2 -1.90 -1.36 53.19
C ALA A 2 -0.52 -1.34 52.49
N GLU A 3 -0.59 -1.20 51.16
CA GLU A 3 0.43 -0.64 50.27
C GLU A 3 0.77 0.82 50.63
N LYS A 4 2.01 1.26 50.38
CA LYS A 4 2.25 2.60 49.82
C LYS A 4 3.61 2.71 49.13
N ILE A 5 3.51 3.16 47.89
CA ILE A 5 4.53 3.43 46.87
C ILE A 5 5.08 4.86 47.08
N ARG A 6 6.39 5.10 46.93
CA ARG A 6 6.89 6.15 46.02
C ARG A 6 8.40 6.15 45.88
N ALA A 7 8.80 6.37 44.64
CA ALA A 7 10.13 6.31 44.08
C ALA A 7 10.99 7.52 44.48
N GLU A 8 12.27 7.19 44.59
CA GLU A 8 13.44 8.04 44.82
C GLU A 8 13.87 8.71 43.49
N SER A 9 14.15 10.02 43.58
CA SER A 9 15.30 10.80 43.01
C SER A 9 15.92 10.31 41.68
N ALA A 10 16.33 11.11 40.69
CA ALA A 10 16.65 12.53 40.49
C ALA A 10 17.16 12.66 39.01
N PRO A 11 17.52 13.85 38.49
CA PRO A 11 17.54 14.16 37.06
C PRO A 11 18.87 13.81 36.39
N ILE A 12 18.84 13.48 35.10
CA ILE A 12 20.06 13.39 34.27
C ILE A 12 19.86 14.20 32.99
N THR A 13 20.42 15.39 33.00
CA THR A 13 20.77 16.19 31.82
C THR A 13 21.74 15.36 30.96
N ARG A 14 21.34 14.99 29.74
CA ARG A 14 22.27 14.53 28.70
C ARG A 14 22.10 15.41 27.46
N SER A 15 22.95 16.45 27.43
CA SER A 15 23.23 17.20 26.22
C SER A 15 23.87 16.30 25.15
N ARG A 16 23.32 16.42 23.93
CA ARG A 16 24.05 16.70 22.69
C ARG A 16 24.41 15.53 21.76
N LEU A 17 23.86 15.65 20.55
CA LEU A 17 24.32 15.23 19.22
C LEU A 17 24.41 13.73 18.93
N ARG A 18 23.45 13.24 18.15
CA ARG A 18 23.77 12.65 16.84
C ARG A 18 22.78 13.19 15.80
N ALA A 19 23.32 13.98 14.88
CA ALA A 19 22.79 14.07 13.54
C ALA A 19 22.88 12.66 12.96
N THR A 20 21.75 11.96 12.86
CA THR A 20 21.62 10.81 11.99
C THR A 20 20.83 11.29 10.81
N VAL A 21 21.56 11.37 9.69
CA VAL A 21 21.05 11.47 8.33
C VAL A 21 19.69 10.78 8.25
N GLU A 22 18.67 11.55 7.87
CA GLU A 22 17.40 11.01 7.41
C GLU A 22 17.70 10.31 6.07
N GLU A 23 18.28 9.11 6.15
CA GLU A 23 18.29 8.19 5.02
C GLU A 23 16.82 7.91 4.71
N PRO A 24 16.43 7.89 3.42
CA PRO A 24 15.05 7.63 3.06
C PRO A 24 14.67 6.33 3.73
N VAL A 25 13.61 6.38 4.54
CA VAL A 25 12.95 5.18 5.05
C VAL A 25 12.56 4.38 3.82
N THR A 26 13.47 3.51 3.41
CA THR A 26 13.17 2.45 2.48
C THR A 26 12.21 1.63 3.30
N SER A 27 10.91 1.83 3.06
CA SER A 27 9.81 1.11 3.70
C SER A 27 9.96 -0.37 3.35
N MET A 28 10.97 -0.99 3.95
CA MET A 28 11.14 -2.41 4.01
C MET A 28 10.07 -2.87 4.98
N SER A 29 9.00 -3.46 4.45
CA SER A 29 8.00 -4.13 5.27
C SER A 29 8.70 -4.99 6.32
N PRO A 30 8.22 -5.01 7.57
CA PRO A 30 8.87 -5.78 8.61
C PRO A 30 8.97 -7.26 8.17
N PRO A 31 10.12 -7.91 8.41
CA PRO A 31 10.32 -9.30 8.00
C PRO A 31 9.22 -10.18 8.62
N GLY A 32 8.49 -10.90 7.76
CA GLY A 32 7.36 -11.74 8.16
C GLY A 32 5.97 -11.09 8.05
N ALA A 33 5.87 -9.87 7.51
CA ALA A 33 4.58 -9.29 7.16
C ALA A 33 3.91 -10.04 5.99
N TRP A 34 2.59 -10.12 6.03
CA TRP A 34 1.75 -10.70 4.97
C TRP A 34 0.96 -9.61 4.28
N LEU A 35 0.86 -9.72 2.96
CA LEU A 35 0.17 -8.78 2.09
C LEU A 35 -1.08 -9.44 1.51
N VAL A 36 -2.11 -8.65 1.27
CA VAL A 36 -3.35 -9.10 0.61
C VAL A 36 -3.29 -8.69 -0.85
N LEU A 37 -2.97 -9.63 -1.73
CA LEU A 37 -2.86 -9.41 -3.16
C LEU A 37 -4.26 -9.39 -3.77
N LEU A 38 -4.55 -8.35 -4.55
CA LEU A 38 -5.79 -8.21 -5.32
C LEU A 38 -5.58 -8.55 -6.80
N ALA A 39 -4.38 -8.28 -7.33
CA ALA A 39 -4.01 -8.57 -8.71
C ALA A 39 -2.49 -8.71 -8.84
N THR A 40 -2.05 -9.54 -9.78
CA THR A 40 -0.65 -9.64 -10.21
C THR A 40 -0.56 -9.33 -11.69
N LEU A 41 0.30 -8.39 -12.06
CA LEU A 41 0.42 -7.84 -13.40
C LEU A 41 1.85 -8.00 -13.93
N PRO A 42 2.03 -7.99 -15.26
CA PRO A 42 3.35 -7.95 -15.88
C PRO A 42 4.17 -6.74 -15.39
N GLY A 43 5.49 -6.91 -15.28
CA GLY A 43 6.40 -5.92 -14.70
C GLY A 43 6.79 -4.75 -15.61
N ASP A 44 6.33 -4.81 -16.85
CA ASP A 44 6.63 -3.93 -17.98
C ASP A 44 5.61 -2.81 -18.14
N ASP A 45 4.42 -2.91 -17.53
CA ASP A 45 3.36 -1.92 -17.63
C ASP A 45 2.92 -1.39 -16.26
N LEU A 46 3.62 -0.36 -15.79
CA LEU A 46 3.26 0.32 -14.54
C LEU A 46 1.93 1.07 -14.65
N LYS A 47 1.61 1.65 -15.82
CA LYS A 47 0.36 2.40 -16.03
C LYS A 47 -0.85 1.49 -15.89
N LEU A 48 -0.77 0.26 -16.39
CA LEU A 48 -1.79 -0.75 -16.17
C LEU A 48 -1.95 -1.06 -14.68
N ALA A 49 -0.85 -1.22 -13.95
CA ALA A 49 -0.90 -1.47 -12.50
C ALA A 49 -1.52 -0.33 -11.71
N GLU A 50 -1.19 0.92 -12.04
CA GLU A 50 -1.81 2.13 -11.48
C GLU A 50 -3.31 2.19 -11.77
N GLY A 51 -3.72 1.88 -13.01
CA GLY A 51 -5.13 1.81 -13.41
C GLY A 51 -5.91 0.78 -12.60
N VAL A 52 -5.36 -0.44 -12.47
CA VAL A 52 -5.98 -1.51 -11.66
C VAL A 52 -6.02 -1.13 -10.17
N ALA A 53 -4.94 -0.55 -9.63
CA ALA A 53 -4.92 -0.10 -8.23
C ALA A 53 -5.99 0.98 -7.96
N ASN A 54 -6.17 1.92 -8.87
CA ASN A 54 -7.21 2.94 -8.79
C ASN A 54 -8.63 2.34 -8.89
N GLU A 55 -8.84 1.38 -9.78
CA GLU A 55 -10.11 0.62 -9.88
C GLU A 55 -10.42 -0.09 -8.56
N LYS A 56 -9.43 -0.79 -7.98
CA LYS A 56 -9.61 -1.49 -6.69
C LYS A 56 -9.85 -0.54 -5.53
N LEU A 57 -9.17 0.60 -5.50
CA LEU A 57 -9.42 1.64 -4.51
C LEU A 57 -10.85 2.19 -4.62
N ARG A 58 -11.32 2.44 -5.84
CA ARG A 58 -12.70 2.90 -6.09
C ARG A 58 -13.71 1.85 -5.64
N ALA A 59 -13.53 0.59 -6.04
CA ALA A 59 -14.41 -0.50 -5.63
C ALA A 59 -14.44 -0.69 -4.10
N ALA A 60 -13.31 -0.53 -3.41
CA ALA A 60 -13.26 -0.57 -1.95
C ALA A 60 -14.03 0.60 -1.31
N ARG A 61 -13.90 1.81 -1.88
CA ARG A 61 -14.62 3.01 -1.42
C ARG A 61 -16.13 2.90 -1.64
N ASP A 62 -16.55 2.37 -2.78
CA ASP A 62 -17.97 2.15 -3.09
C ASP A 62 -18.61 1.17 -2.10
N GLN A 63 -17.82 0.31 -1.46
CA GLN A 63 -18.24 -0.60 -0.38
C GLN A 63 -18.15 0.03 1.03
N GLY A 64 -17.90 1.34 1.13
CA GLY A 64 -17.76 2.06 2.39
C GLY A 64 -16.47 1.77 3.16
N ARG A 65 -15.43 1.25 2.49
CA ARG A 65 -14.13 0.97 3.13
C ARG A 65 -13.14 2.09 2.84
N VAL A 66 -12.52 2.59 3.91
CA VAL A 66 -11.30 3.39 3.81
C VAL A 66 -10.14 2.40 3.84
N SER A 67 -9.79 1.85 2.68
CA SER A 67 -8.66 0.95 2.54
C SER A 67 -7.64 1.56 1.59
N THR A 68 -6.37 1.54 2.00
CA THR A 68 -5.26 1.88 1.12
C THR A 68 -5.08 0.77 0.09
N VAL A 69 -4.76 1.13 -1.15
CA VAL A 69 -4.34 0.17 -2.17
C VAL A 69 -2.96 0.58 -2.63
N SER A 70 -2.02 -0.36 -2.63
CA SER A 70 -0.60 -0.11 -2.90
C SER A 70 -0.10 -0.97 -4.04
N ILE A 71 0.92 -0.49 -4.76
CA ILE A 71 1.60 -1.27 -5.79
C ILE A 71 2.97 -1.67 -5.25
N TYR A 72 3.26 -2.96 -5.31
CA TYR A 72 4.57 -3.53 -5.01
C TYR A 72 5.20 -4.14 -6.26
N LYS A 73 6.52 -4.12 -6.34
CA LYS A 73 7.29 -4.81 -7.38
C LYS A 73 8.03 -6.01 -6.79
N THR A 74 7.78 -7.18 -7.35
CA THR A 74 8.46 -8.42 -6.93
C THR A 74 9.92 -8.41 -7.38
N ARG A 75 10.86 -8.80 -6.51
CA ARG A 75 12.30 -8.80 -6.85
C ARG A 75 12.69 -9.88 -7.87
N LEU A 76 12.13 -11.09 -7.73
CA LEU A 76 12.55 -12.24 -8.53
C LEU A 76 11.97 -12.24 -9.95
N ARG A 77 10.75 -11.74 -10.12
CA ARG A 77 10.03 -11.77 -11.41
C ARG A 77 9.74 -10.39 -11.97
N GLY A 78 10.06 -9.32 -11.25
CA GLY A 78 9.84 -7.94 -11.67
C GLY A 78 8.36 -7.55 -11.81
N ARG A 79 7.42 -8.42 -11.46
CA ARG A 79 5.97 -8.23 -11.62
C ARG A 79 5.43 -7.17 -10.67
N TYR A 80 4.44 -6.42 -11.13
CA TYR A 80 3.66 -5.52 -10.28
C TYR A 80 2.55 -6.27 -9.56
N VAL A 81 2.35 -5.95 -8.31
CA VAL A 81 1.36 -6.59 -7.44
C VAL A 81 0.54 -5.49 -6.79
N VAL A 82 -0.77 -5.57 -6.93
CA VAL A 82 -1.71 -4.65 -6.30
C VAL A 82 -2.12 -5.25 -4.96
N VAL A 83 -1.87 -4.53 -3.88
CA VAL A 83 -2.07 -4.97 -2.50
C VAL A 83 -3.15 -4.13 -1.83
N LEU A 84 -4.01 -4.78 -1.04
CA LEU A 84 -5.01 -4.14 -0.18
C LEU A 84 -4.47 -3.95 1.23
N GLY A 85 -4.56 -2.72 1.73
CA GLY A 85 -4.21 -2.35 3.09
C GLY A 85 -2.70 -2.35 3.34
N GLU A 86 -2.35 -2.27 4.62
CA GLU A 86 -0.96 -2.30 5.08
C GLU A 86 -0.49 -3.74 5.37
N PRO A 87 0.83 -3.97 5.39
CA PRO A 87 1.39 -5.27 5.76
C PRO A 87 0.87 -5.72 7.14
N ALA A 88 0.35 -6.95 7.24
CA ALA A 88 -0.33 -7.45 8.42
C ALA A 88 0.18 -8.84 8.86
N GLY A 89 -0.23 -9.31 10.04
CA GLY A 89 0.04 -10.69 10.45
C GLY A 89 -0.71 -11.71 9.58
N ARG A 90 -0.14 -12.92 9.44
CA ARG A 90 -0.68 -14.01 8.59
C ARG A 90 -2.18 -14.22 8.71
N SER A 91 -2.69 -14.36 9.93
CA SER A 91 -4.12 -14.62 10.18
C SER A 91 -5.01 -13.46 9.72
N ALA A 92 -4.57 -12.22 9.96
CA ALA A 92 -5.30 -11.03 9.54
C ALA A 92 -5.31 -10.89 8.02
N ALA A 93 -4.18 -11.12 7.35
CA ALA A 93 -4.07 -11.09 5.90
C ALA A 93 -4.97 -12.16 5.24
N LEU A 94 -4.99 -13.38 5.78
CA LEU A 94 -5.87 -14.45 5.28
C LEU A 94 -7.36 -14.09 5.43
N ALA A 95 -7.75 -13.53 6.58
CA ALA A 95 -9.12 -13.08 6.81
C ALA A 95 -9.52 -11.94 5.87
N ALA A 96 -8.64 -10.95 5.69
CA ALA A 96 -8.85 -9.83 4.79
C ALA A 96 -8.95 -10.27 3.32
N ALA A 97 -8.12 -11.22 2.88
CA ALA A 97 -8.21 -11.81 1.55
C ALA A 97 -9.55 -12.55 1.34
N ALA A 98 -9.95 -13.38 2.31
CA ALA A 98 -11.24 -14.07 2.25
C ALA A 98 -12.42 -13.08 2.19
N GLU A 99 -12.34 -11.99 2.94
CA GLU A 99 -13.36 -10.95 2.92
C GLU A 99 -13.37 -10.18 1.58
N ALA A 100 -12.21 -9.87 1.02
CA ALA A 100 -12.10 -9.25 -0.30
C ALA A 100 -12.78 -10.10 -1.40
N ARG A 101 -12.65 -11.43 -1.34
CA ARG A 101 -13.38 -12.35 -2.24
C ARG A 101 -14.89 -12.31 -2.00
N ARG A 102 -15.32 -12.44 -0.73
CA ARG A 102 -16.75 -12.47 -0.36
C ARG A 102 -17.49 -11.21 -0.81
N ARG A 103 -16.79 -10.08 -0.87
CA ARG A 103 -17.35 -8.79 -1.28
C ARG A 103 -17.10 -8.47 -2.76
N ASN A 104 -16.63 -9.43 -3.56
CA ASN A 104 -16.34 -9.26 -4.99
C ASN A 104 -15.34 -8.11 -5.29
N LEU A 105 -14.43 -7.79 -4.37
CA LEU A 105 -13.39 -6.78 -4.60
C LEU A 105 -12.33 -7.31 -5.59
N SER A 106 -11.92 -8.56 -5.36
CA SER A 106 -11.17 -9.36 -6.33
C SER A 106 -11.49 -10.84 -6.10
N ALA A 107 -11.89 -11.54 -7.16
CA ALA A 107 -12.20 -12.96 -7.10
C ALA A 107 -10.98 -13.79 -6.70
N ASP A 108 -9.80 -13.35 -7.15
CA ASP A 108 -8.52 -14.01 -6.91
C ASP A 108 -7.75 -13.38 -5.75
N ALA A 109 -8.39 -12.63 -4.85
CA ALA A 109 -7.67 -11.97 -3.76
C ALA A 109 -6.98 -13.01 -2.86
N PHE A 110 -5.67 -12.97 -2.59
CA PHE A 110 -5.02 -13.96 -1.72
C PHE A 110 -3.97 -13.33 -0.80
N ALA A 111 -3.65 -14.01 0.29
CA ALA A 111 -2.62 -13.54 1.22
C ALA A 111 -1.29 -14.22 0.93
N GLU A 112 -0.22 -13.45 0.82
CA GLU A 112 1.15 -13.95 0.61
C GLU A 112 2.09 -13.31 1.62
N ALA A 113 3.13 -14.05 2.02
CA ALA A 113 4.21 -13.47 2.80
C ALA A 113 4.98 -12.47 1.93
N ASP A 114 5.35 -11.32 2.49
CA ASP A 114 6.18 -10.35 1.80
C ASP A 114 7.57 -10.96 1.56
N GLY A 115 7.89 -11.20 0.29
CA GLY A 115 9.18 -11.73 -0.15
C GLY A 115 10.29 -10.68 -0.24
N GLY A 116 10.14 -9.54 0.45
CA GLY A 116 11.00 -8.37 0.31
C GLY A 116 10.66 -7.58 -0.94
N TRP A 117 9.37 -7.43 -1.26
CA TRP A 117 8.92 -6.67 -2.41
C TRP A 117 9.16 -5.17 -2.20
N GLU A 118 9.34 -4.45 -3.29
CA GLU A 118 9.58 -3.01 -3.26
C GLU A 118 8.26 -2.26 -3.39
N LEU A 119 7.92 -1.40 -2.44
CA LEU A 119 6.77 -0.52 -2.55
C LEU A 119 7.03 0.54 -3.63
N ILE A 120 6.22 0.54 -4.67
CA ILE A 120 6.28 1.52 -5.76
C ILE A 120 5.48 2.78 -5.39
N GLY A 121 4.30 2.60 -4.79
CA GLY A 121 3.48 3.71 -4.36
C GLY A 121 2.08 3.30 -3.88
N ASN A 122 1.29 4.29 -3.50
CA ASN A 122 -0.06 4.13 -2.97
C ASN A 122 -1.07 4.86 -3.86
N ALA A 123 -2.21 4.22 -4.13
CA ALA A 123 -3.34 4.84 -4.80
C ALA A 123 -3.97 5.93 -3.89
N PRO A 124 -4.53 7.00 -4.47
CA PRO A 124 -4.78 7.21 -5.90
C PRO A 124 -3.54 7.64 -6.68
N PHE A 125 -3.29 6.98 -7.81
CA PHE A 125 -2.26 7.38 -8.78
C PHE A 125 -2.82 8.39 -9.78
N PRO A 126 -2.00 9.32 -10.30
CA PRO A 126 -2.45 10.30 -11.29
C PRO A 126 -2.85 9.59 -12.60
N THR A 127 -4.14 9.47 -12.85
CA THR A 127 -4.63 9.13 -14.20
C THR A 127 -4.37 10.34 -15.09
N GLU A 128 -3.51 10.20 -16.11
CA GLU A 128 -3.43 11.20 -17.18
C GLU A 128 -4.83 11.37 -17.77
N THR A 129 -5.49 12.46 -17.41
CA THR A 129 -6.70 12.89 -18.10
C THR A 129 -6.26 13.20 -19.52
N ARG A 130 -6.56 12.29 -20.46
CA ARG A 130 -6.46 12.57 -21.88
C ARG A 130 -7.41 13.74 -22.14
N SER A 131 -6.90 14.96 -22.06
CA SER A 131 -7.61 16.15 -22.47
C SER A 131 -7.93 15.95 -23.95
N ALA A 132 -9.20 15.64 -24.24
CA ALA A 132 -9.70 15.67 -25.61
C ALA A 132 -9.65 17.14 -26.05
N SER A 133 -8.54 17.56 -26.64
CA SER A 133 -8.49 18.81 -27.39
C SER A 133 -9.44 18.65 -28.56
N SER A 134 -10.63 19.22 -28.42
CA SER A 134 -11.59 19.42 -29.51
C SER A 134 -10.92 20.27 -30.59
N ASN A 135 -10.33 19.61 -31.58
CA ASN A 135 -9.98 20.24 -32.85
C ASN A 135 -11.31 20.54 -33.55
N ARG A 136 -11.92 21.69 -33.24
CA ARG A 136 -12.94 22.29 -34.10
C ARG A 136 -12.20 22.87 -35.29
N ASP A 137 -12.01 22.04 -36.30
CA ASP A 137 -12.00 22.46 -37.69
C ASP A 137 -13.27 23.29 -37.95
N ALA A 138 -13.13 24.61 -37.85
CA ALA A 138 -14.10 25.58 -38.32
C ALA A 138 -13.43 26.40 -39.42
N ASP A 139 -13.01 25.71 -40.47
CA ASP A 139 -12.65 26.31 -41.75
C ASP A 139 -13.43 25.56 -42.84
N ARG A 140 -14.37 26.28 -43.47
CA ARG A 140 -15.06 26.05 -44.76
C ARG A 140 -16.55 26.35 -44.67
N LEU A 141 -16.89 27.62 -44.90
CA LEU A 141 -17.87 28.04 -45.91
C LEU A 141 -17.37 29.33 -46.55
#